data_AF-A0A1S1MFX0-F1
#
_entry.id   AF-A0A1S1MFX0-F1
#
_cell.length_a   1.000
_cell.length_b   1.000
_cell.length_c   1.000
_cell.angle_alpha   90.00
_cell.angle_beta   90.00
_cell.angle_gamma   90.00
#
_symmetry.space_group_name_H-M   'P 1'
#
loop_
_entity.id
_entity.type
_entity.pdbx_description
1 polymer ?
#
loop_
_entity_poly.entity_id
_entity_poly.type
_entity_poly.pdbx_seq_one_letter_code
_entity_poly.pdbx_strand_id
1 'polypeptide(L)'
;MEELKTYFNKIHLIALQIIHSKYEKLGYINYIEKADSRMPSINMDTKIIDVMEEKIITYGGYYKKIIHISCHIDDAIKWYTKLSTIELVSNPKYNNSSFLFFDFVNFYLKSIEKFIYPECYIASFMEECHNSSVWGHYAKGHSGICLIFEVDEKIELEKVNKSNTSSNERCLEFKEVIYNDDFEEIDFFNMLWGMSDASLYRFYSDENGNLSPIGKTIYAKYR
;
A
#
# COMPACT_ATOMS: atom_id res chain seq x y z
N MET A 1 -2.77 -9.20 0.99
CA MET A 1 -3.38 -7.85 0.94
C MET A 1 -4.83 -7.84 1.46
N GLU A 2 -5.66 -8.82 1.12
CA GLU A 2 -7.06 -8.92 1.59
C GLU A 2 -7.20 -9.02 3.12
N GLU A 3 -6.34 -9.81 3.76
CA GLU A 3 -6.27 -9.90 5.23
C GLU A 3 -6.05 -8.53 5.88
N LEU A 4 -5.01 -7.82 5.45
CA LEU A 4 -4.70 -6.47 5.91
C LEU A 4 -5.89 -5.51 5.69
N LYS A 5 -6.53 -5.59 4.52
CA LYS A 5 -7.75 -4.83 4.21
C LYS A 5 -8.88 -5.11 5.19
N THR A 6 -9.05 -6.36 5.61
CA THR A 6 -10.10 -6.73 6.55
C THR A 6 -9.85 -6.12 7.92
N TYR A 7 -8.64 -6.27 8.45
CA TYR A 7 -8.24 -5.66 9.72
C TYR A 7 -8.39 -4.12 9.68
N PHE A 8 -7.87 -3.46 8.65
CA PHE A 8 -7.94 -2.01 8.54
C PHE A 8 -9.37 -1.50 8.40
N ASN A 9 -10.26 -2.24 7.72
CA ASN A 9 -11.67 -1.86 7.65
C ASN A 9 -12.33 -1.82 9.02
N LYS A 10 -12.03 -2.79 9.90
CA LYS A 10 -12.60 -2.83 11.26
C LYS A 10 -11.97 -1.76 12.16
N ILE A 11 -10.63 -1.66 12.15
CA ILE A 11 -9.90 -0.65 12.95
C ILE A 11 -10.31 0.77 12.55
N HIS A 12 -10.49 1.03 11.26
CA HIS A 12 -10.86 2.36 10.76
C HIS A 12 -12.23 2.82 11.28
N LEU A 13 -13.22 1.92 11.34
CA LEU A 13 -14.54 2.26 11.90
C LEU A 13 -14.44 2.59 13.39
N ILE A 14 -13.69 1.80 14.16
CA ILE A 14 -13.41 2.05 15.57
C ILE A 14 -12.69 3.41 15.75
N ALA A 15 -11.69 3.70 14.92
CA ALA A 15 -10.94 4.95 14.97
C ALA A 15 -11.84 6.16 14.70
N LEU A 16 -12.71 6.08 13.69
CA LEU A 16 -13.70 7.14 13.42
C LEU A 16 -14.63 7.37 14.63
N GLN A 17 -14.99 6.32 15.36
CA GLN A 17 -15.80 6.45 16.58
C GLN A 17 -15.09 7.15 17.71
N ILE A 18 -13.84 6.80 17.95
CA ILE A 18 -13.03 7.45 18.98
C ILE A 18 -12.83 8.93 18.63
N ILE A 19 -12.51 9.23 17.38
CA ILE A 19 -12.33 10.61 16.90
C ILE A 19 -13.62 11.40 17.08
N HIS A 20 -14.76 10.86 16.65
CA HIS A 20 -16.06 11.53 16.79
C HIS A 20 -16.38 11.82 18.27
N SER A 21 -16.27 10.81 19.14
CA SER A 21 -16.53 10.98 20.57
C SER A 21 -15.62 12.04 21.21
N LYS A 22 -14.36 12.11 20.79
CA LYS A 22 -13.42 13.13 21.29
C LYS A 22 -13.80 14.52 20.82
N TYR A 23 -14.20 14.67 19.56
CA TYR A 23 -14.61 15.95 18.97
C TYR A 23 -15.90 16.48 19.62
N GLU A 24 -16.85 15.59 19.94
CA GLU A 24 -18.06 15.93 20.71
C GLU A 24 -17.70 16.44 22.11
N LYS A 25 -16.83 15.72 22.84
CA LYS A 25 -16.39 16.12 24.19
C LYS A 25 -15.68 17.47 24.22
N LEU A 26 -15.01 17.83 23.13
CA LEU A 26 -14.31 19.12 22.98
C LEU A 26 -15.22 20.24 22.44
N GLY A 27 -16.48 19.94 22.11
CA GLY A 27 -17.47 20.90 21.61
C GLY A 27 -17.26 21.32 20.15
N TYR A 28 -16.46 20.59 19.38
CA TYR A 28 -16.24 20.88 17.95
C TYR A 28 -17.39 20.42 17.06
N ILE A 29 -18.21 19.49 17.53
CA ILE A 29 -19.37 18.94 16.83
C ILE A 29 -20.56 18.96 17.79
N ASN A 30 -21.70 19.46 17.32
CA ASN A 30 -22.97 19.35 18.06
C ASN A 30 -23.44 17.90 17.98
N TYR A 31 -23.78 17.29 19.12
CA TYR A 31 -24.37 15.96 19.16
C TYR A 31 -25.63 15.91 18.28
N ILE A 32 -25.60 15.11 17.21
CA ILE A 32 -26.77 14.84 16.37
C ILE A 32 -27.22 13.43 16.72
N GLU A 33 -28.37 13.26 17.38
CA GLU A 33 -28.96 11.94 17.72
C GLU A 33 -29.04 10.97 16.52
N LYS A 34 -29.11 11.48 15.28
CA LYS A 34 -29.12 10.69 14.03
C LYS A 34 -27.74 10.21 13.53
N ALA A 35 -26.63 10.59 14.17
CA ALA A 35 -25.30 10.10 13.84
C ALA A 35 -25.00 8.78 14.56
N ASP A 36 -25.54 8.63 15.77
CA ASP A 36 -25.38 7.44 16.62
C ASP A 36 -25.90 6.16 15.95
N SER A 37 -26.97 6.26 15.15
CA SER A 37 -27.52 5.13 14.38
C SER A 37 -26.74 4.76 13.12
N ARG A 38 -25.78 5.60 12.68
CA ARG A 38 -24.95 5.36 11.48
C ARG A 38 -23.57 4.80 11.81
N MET A 39 -23.17 4.82 13.08
CA MET A 39 -21.86 4.34 13.50
C MET A 39 -21.99 2.88 13.97
N PRO A 40 -21.36 1.92 13.28
CA PRO A 40 -21.43 0.50 13.65
C PRO A 40 -20.87 0.32 15.06
N SER A 41 -21.52 -0.42 15.96
CA SER A 41 -21.12 -0.46 17.36
C SER A 41 -19.71 -1.02 17.56
N ILE A 42 -18.86 -0.31 18.33
CA ILE A 42 -17.48 -0.71 18.68
C ILE A 42 -17.41 -2.18 19.12
N ASN A 43 -18.42 -2.62 19.90
CA ASN A 43 -18.49 -3.95 20.49
C ASN A 43 -18.71 -5.07 19.46
N MET A 44 -19.34 -4.79 18.32
CA MET A 44 -19.50 -5.79 17.24
C MET A 44 -18.21 -5.92 16.44
N ASP A 45 -17.53 -4.80 16.14
CA ASP A 45 -16.29 -4.82 15.37
C ASP A 45 -15.12 -5.45 16.15
N THR A 46 -15.01 -5.21 17.46
CA THR A 46 -13.99 -5.88 18.31
C THR A 46 -14.22 -7.38 18.39
N LYS A 47 -15.48 -7.83 18.54
CA LYS A 47 -15.81 -9.26 18.55
C LYS A 47 -15.48 -9.95 17.24
N ILE A 48 -15.61 -9.27 16.10
CA ILE A 48 -15.25 -9.84 14.81
C ILE A 48 -13.73 -10.02 14.71
N ILE A 49 -12.94 -9.07 15.23
CA ILE A 49 -11.48 -9.20 15.30
C ILE A 49 -11.09 -10.38 16.20
N ASP A 50 -11.68 -10.48 17.40
CA ASP A 50 -11.43 -11.59 18.33
C ASP A 50 -11.76 -12.95 17.69
N VAL A 51 -12.90 -13.05 16.99
CA VAL A 51 -13.31 -14.26 16.25
C VAL A 51 -12.37 -14.55 15.08
N MET A 52 -11.82 -13.52 14.42
CA MET A 52 -10.84 -13.70 13.35
C MET A 52 -9.53 -14.26 13.89
N GLU A 53 -9.02 -13.70 14.99
CA GLU A 53 -7.79 -14.16 15.65
C GLU A 53 -7.94 -15.57 16.22
N GLU A 54 -9.07 -15.88 16.86
CA GLU A 54 -9.40 -17.23 17.34
C GLU A 54 -9.44 -18.25 16.19
N LYS A 55 -10.02 -17.87 15.05
CA LYS A 55 -10.11 -18.74 13.87
C LYS A 55 -8.78 -18.94 13.17
N ILE A 56 -7.87 -17.97 13.19
CA ILE A 56 -6.50 -18.14 12.70
C ILE A 56 -5.78 -19.23 13.49
N ILE A 57 -5.93 -19.23 14.82
CA ILE A 57 -5.36 -20.24 15.72
C ILE A 57 -6.00 -21.61 15.50
N THR A 58 -7.32 -21.66 15.28
CA THR A 58 -8.10 -22.91 15.23
C THR A 58 -8.04 -23.63 13.88
N TYR A 59 -8.07 -22.91 12.76
CA TYR A 59 -8.27 -23.51 11.44
C TYR A 59 -7.00 -23.66 10.60
N GLY A 60 -5.83 -23.23 11.09
CA GLY A 60 -4.57 -23.28 10.34
C GLY A 60 -4.76 -22.70 8.93
N GLY A 61 -4.16 -23.30 7.90
CA GLY A 61 -4.15 -22.80 6.51
C GLY A 61 -5.50 -22.53 5.81
N TYR A 62 -6.65 -22.95 6.37
CA TYR A 62 -7.97 -22.63 5.82
C TYR A 62 -8.45 -21.20 6.10
N TYR A 63 -7.82 -20.51 7.07
CA TYR A 63 -8.17 -19.12 7.43
C TYR A 63 -8.12 -18.16 6.24
N LYS A 64 -7.15 -18.31 5.33
CA LYS A 64 -7.02 -17.45 4.14
C LYS A 64 -8.28 -17.47 3.27
N LYS A 65 -8.91 -18.64 3.11
CA LYS A 65 -10.17 -18.78 2.36
C LYS A 65 -11.34 -18.10 3.08
N ILE A 66 -11.37 -18.20 4.41
CA ILE A 66 -12.42 -17.55 5.23
C ILE A 66 -12.28 -16.03 5.14
N ILE A 67 -11.05 -15.51 5.26
CA ILE A 67 -10.75 -14.08 5.11
C ILE A 67 -11.14 -13.58 3.71
N HIS A 68 -10.78 -14.33 2.67
CA HIS A 68 -11.14 -14.01 1.29
C HIS A 68 -12.67 -13.88 1.11
N ILE A 69 -13.44 -14.85 1.61
CA ILE A 69 -14.90 -14.80 1.58
C ILE A 69 -15.43 -13.59 2.38
N SER A 70 -14.88 -13.34 3.56
CA SER A 70 -15.27 -12.20 4.40
C SER A 70 -15.01 -10.87 3.70
N CYS A 71 -13.87 -10.72 3.02
CA CYS A 71 -13.55 -9.55 2.21
C CYS A 71 -14.61 -9.30 1.14
N HIS A 72 -14.98 -10.35 0.40
CA HIS A 72 -15.98 -10.25 -0.66
C HIS A 72 -17.36 -9.85 -0.13
N ILE A 73 -17.76 -10.39 1.02
CA ILE A 73 -19.02 -10.02 1.68
C ILE A 73 -18.98 -8.56 2.12
N ASP A 74 -17.89 -8.12 2.77
CA ASP A 74 -17.72 -6.73 3.21
C ASP A 74 -17.76 -5.75 2.03
N ASP A 75 -17.09 -6.07 0.91
CA ASP A 75 -17.11 -5.26 -0.30
C ASP A 75 -18.53 -5.18 -0.91
N ALA A 76 -19.27 -6.29 -0.93
CA ALA A 76 -20.65 -6.32 -1.42
C ALA A 76 -21.59 -5.48 -0.53
N ILE A 77 -21.45 -5.57 0.80
CA ILE A 77 -22.21 -4.74 1.75
C ILE A 77 -21.91 -3.26 1.52
N LYS A 78 -20.62 -2.88 1.45
CA LYS A 78 -20.22 -1.49 1.20
C LYS A 78 -20.79 -0.97 -0.11
N TRP A 79 -20.73 -1.77 -1.18
CA TRP A 79 -21.28 -1.40 -2.47
C TRP A 79 -22.80 -1.17 -2.40
N TYR A 80 -23.54 -2.10 -1.77
CA TYR A 80 -24.98 -1.95 -1.60
C TYR A 80 -25.34 -0.72 -0.75
N THR A 81 -24.64 -0.46 0.35
CA THR A 81 -24.83 0.73 1.18
C THR A 81 -24.51 2.03 0.41
N LYS A 82 -23.46 2.03 -0.41
CA LYS A 82 -23.11 3.17 -1.26
C LYS A 82 -24.18 3.44 -2.32
N LEU A 83 -24.73 2.38 -2.92
CA LEU A 83 -25.81 2.46 -3.90
C LEU A 83 -27.11 2.99 -3.27
N SER A 84 -27.50 2.48 -2.10
CA SER A 84 -28.73 2.89 -1.41
C SER A 84 -28.65 4.32 -0.84
N THR A 85 -27.45 4.86 -0.67
CA THR A 85 -27.21 6.23 -0.21
C THR A 85 -26.84 7.20 -1.34
N ILE A 86 -26.83 6.76 -2.60
CA ILE A 86 -26.32 7.55 -3.73
C ILE A 86 -27.12 8.84 -3.96
N GLU A 87 -28.44 8.80 -3.75
CA GLU A 87 -29.30 9.99 -3.83
C GLU A 87 -28.99 11.02 -2.73
N LEU A 88 -28.50 10.57 -1.57
CA LEU A 88 -28.10 11.42 -0.45
C LEU A 88 -26.66 11.95 -0.59
N VAL A 89 -25.77 11.15 -1.19
CA VAL A 89 -24.33 11.44 -1.37
C VAL A 89 -24.04 12.27 -2.64
N SER A 90 -24.97 12.32 -3.60
CA SER A 90 -24.90 13.20 -4.78
C SER A 90 -24.83 14.70 -4.44
N ASN A 91 -25.13 15.05 -3.18
CA ASN A 91 -24.93 16.39 -2.66
C ASN A 91 -23.43 16.60 -2.32
N PRO A 92 -22.75 17.59 -2.91
CA PRO A 92 -21.30 17.79 -2.76
C PRO A 92 -20.85 18.02 -1.30
N LYS A 93 -21.76 18.35 -0.38
CA LYS A 93 -21.47 18.45 1.05
C LYS A 93 -21.14 17.11 1.73
N TYR A 94 -21.61 15.97 1.20
CA TYR A 94 -21.45 14.64 1.82
C TYR A 94 -20.45 13.73 1.11
N ASN A 95 -19.85 14.20 -0.01
CA ASN A 95 -18.88 13.43 -0.78
C ASN A 95 -17.67 12.98 0.07
N ASN A 96 -17.18 13.86 0.95
CA ASN A 96 -16.05 13.55 1.83
C ASN A 96 -16.38 12.47 2.86
N SER A 97 -17.62 12.39 3.34
CA SER A 97 -18.02 11.40 4.34
C SER A 97 -18.10 10.00 3.73
N SER A 98 -18.65 9.87 2.51
CA SER A 98 -18.71 8.59 1.80
C SER A 98 -17.32 8.02 1.56
N PHE A 99 -16.38 8.87 1.16
CA PHE A 99 -14.98 8.49 1.03
C PHE A 99 -14.42 7.95 2.35
N LEU A 100 -14.60 8.68 3.46
CA LEU A 100 -14.10 8.26 4.77
C LEU A 100 -14.67 6.90 5.20
N PHE A 101 -15.96 6.63 5.00
CA PHE A 101 -16.55 5.37 5.48
C PHE A 101 -16.26 4.16 4.58
N PHE A 102 -16.22 4.35 3.26
CA PHE A 102 -16.23 3.22 2.33
C PHE A 102 -14.91 3.03 1.57
N ASP A 103 -14.30 4.13 1.13
CA ASP A 103 -13.22 4.11 0.14
C ASP A 103 -11.84 4.37 0.77
N PHE A 104 -11.77 5.00 1.94
CA PHE A 104 -10.53 5.43 2.58
C PHE A 104 -9.53 4.29 2.77
N VAL A 105 -9.94 3.16 3.34
CA VAL A 105 -9.04 2.02 3.60
C VAL A 105 -8.48 1.46 2.30
N ASN A 106 -9.31 1.31 1.27
CA ASN A 106 -8.86 0.84 -0.04
C ASN A 106 -7.87 1.83 -0.67
N PHE A 107 -8.15 3.12 -0.57
CA PHE A 107 -7.26 4.17 -1.05
C PHE A 107 -5.93 4.14 -0.31
N TYR A 108 -5.96 4.08 1.02
CA TYR A 108 -4.79 4.03 1.90
C TYR A 108 -3.89 2.82 1.58
N LEU A 109 -4.47 1.63 1.42
CA LEU A 109 -3.70 0.42 1.09
C LEU A 109 -3.05 0.50 -0.29
N LYS A 110 -3.77 1.01 -1.31
CA LYS A 110 -3.19 1.25 -2.64
C LYS A 110 -2.09 2.31 -2.60
N SER A 111 -2.23 3.34 -1.77
CA SER A 111 -1.20 4.35 -1.57
C SER A 111 0.04 3.76 -0.90
N ILE A 112 -0.13 2.90 0.11
CA ILE A 112 0.99 2.17 0.72
C ILE A 112 1.66 1.26 -0.30
N GLU A 113 0.90 0.50 -1.08
CA GLU A 113 1.45 -0.40 -2.09
C GLU A 113 2.33 0.35 -3.09
N LYS A 114 1.85 1.47 -3.63
CA LYS A 114 2.64 2.34 -4.53
C LYS A 114 3.84 2.97 -3.84
N PHE A 115 3.76 3.20 -2.54
CA PHE A 115 4.82 3.78 -1.76
C PHE A 115 5.94 2.76 -1.49
N ILE A 116 5.56 1.52 -1.15
CA ILE A 116 6.49 0.40 -0.91
C ILE A 116 7.12 -0.09 -2.22
N TYR A 117 6.31 -0.21 -3.27
CA TYR A 117 6.72 -0.66 -4.59
C TYR A 117 6.62 0.52 -5.57
N PRO A 118 7.59 1.45 -5.57
CA PRO A 118 7.61 2.51 -6.55
C PRO A 118 7.69 1.94 -7.96
N GLU A 119 7.13 2.66 -8.94
CA GLU A 119 7.23 2.26 -10.33
C GLU A 119 8.70 2.13 -10.72
N CYS A 120 9.10 0.90 -11.04
CA CYS A 120 10.45 0.57 -11.48
C CYS A 120 10.38 0.16 -12.95
N TYR A 121 11.26 0.74 -13.77
CA TYR A 121 11.44 0.35 -15.15
C TYR A 121 12.76 -0.42 -15.24
N ILE A 122 12.66 -1.70 -15.60
CA ILE A 122 13.81 -2.59 -15.70
C ILE A 122 14.01 -2.92 -17.17
N ALA A 123 15.24 -2.73 -17.66
CA ALA A 123 15.70 -3.28 -18.91
C ALA A 123 16.62 -4.45 -18.57
N SER A 124 16.18 -5.67 -18.89
CA SER A 124 16.96 -6.89 -18.65
C SER A 124 17.57 -7.38 -19.96
N PHE A 125 18.80 -7.85 -19.88
CA PHE A 125 19.53 -8.45 -20.99
C PHE A 125 19.84 -9.89 -20.62
N MET A 126 19.82 -10.78 -21.61
CA MET A 126 20.24 -12.17 -21.41
C MET A 126 21.76 -12.24 -21.57
N GLU A 127 22.43 -12.86 -20.60
CA GLU A 127 23.88 -13.13 -20.68
C GLU A 127 24.20 -14.09 -21.82
N GLU A 128 23.40 -15.16 -21.95
CA GLU A 128 23.58 -16.19 -22.96
C GLU A 128 22.40 -16.30 -23.92
N CYS A 129 22.67 -16.47 -25.21
CA CYS A 129 21.65 -16.55 -26.25
C CYS A 129 21.29 -17.99 -26.67
N HIS A 130 21.79 -19.01 -25.98
CA HIS A 130 21.78 -20.40 -26.48
C HIS A 130 20.44 -21.13 -26.30
N ASN A 131 19.51 -20.60 -25.51
CA ASN A 131 18.23 -21.24 -25.22
C ASN A 131 17.18 -20.93 -26.30
N SER A 132 17.14 -21.74 -27.35
CA SER A 132 16.23 -21.59 -28.49
C SER A 132 14.74 -21.59 -28.11
N SER A 133 14.36 -22.28 -27.02
CA SER A 133 12.98 -22.35 -26.55
C SER A 133 12.51 -21.02 -25.94
N VAL A 134 13.40 -20.33 -25.22
CA VAL A 134 13.16 -18.99 -24.67
C VAL A 134 13.00 -17.98 -25.80
N TRP A 135 13.87 -18.02 -26.81
CA TRP A 135 13.76 -17.16 -27.99
C TRP A 135 12.53 -17.44 -28.83
N GLY A 136 12.09 -18.69 -28.95
CA GLY A 136 10.84 -19.03 -29.64
C GLY A 136 9.62 -18.34 -29.01
N HIS A 137 9.60 -18.22 -27.68
CA HIS A 137 8.54 -17.52 -26.95
C HIS A 137 8.63 -16.00 -27.15
N TYR A 138 9.80 -15.40 -26.89
CA TYR A 138 9.98 -13.94 -26.97
C TYR A 138 9.91 -13.39 -28.41
N ALA A 139 10.39 -14.16 -29.40
CA ALA A 139 10.36 -13.78 -30.80
C ALA A 139 9.04 -14.16 -31.51
N LYS A 140 7.97 -14.45 -30.76
CA LYS A 140 6.64 -14.81 -31.30
C LYS A 140 6.77 -15.85 -32.42
N GLY A 141 7.37 -17.00 -32.11
CA GLY A 141 7.59 -18.07 -33.08
C GLY A 141 8.57 -17.69 -34.20
N HIS A 142 9.73 -17.13 -33.85
CA HIS A 142 10.82 -16.76 -34.77
C HIS A 142 10.53 -15.59 -35.75
N SER A 143 9.50 -14.80 -35.50
CA SER A 143 9.21 -13.59 -36.28
C SER A 143 9.89 -12.32 -35.74
N GLY A 144 10.43 -12.37 -34.52
CA GLY A 144 11.20 -11.29 -33.90
C GLY A 144 12.65 -11.20 -34.37
N ILE A 145 13.25 -10.03 -34.18
CA ILE A 145 14.67 -9.77 -34.43
C ILE A 145 15.40 -9.77 -33.09
N CYS A 146 16.53 -10.47 -33.00
CA CYS A 146 17.42 -10.42 -31.84
C CYS A 146 18.43 -9.29 -32.03
N LEU A 147 18.51 -8.38 -31.04
CA LEU A 147 19.55 -7.36 -30.98
C LEU A 147 20.62 -7.86 -30.02
N ILE A 148 21.85 -7.97 -30.52
CA ILE A 148 23.03 -8.31 -29.73
C ILE A 148 23.73 -7.01 -29.42
N PHE A 149 23.89 -6.73 -28.13
CA PHE A 149 24.58 -5.54 -27.65
C PHE A 149 25.94 -5.95 -27.12
N GLU A 150 26.98 -5.29 -27.62
CA GLU A 150 28.29 -5.31 -27.00
C GLU A 150 28.29 -4.20 -25.96
N VAL A 151 28.31 -4.58 -24.68
CA VAL A 151 28.22 -3.66 -23.54
C VAL A 151 29.39 -3.90 -22.60
N ASP A 152 29.98 -2.82 -22.10
CA ASP A 152 30.88 -2.87 -20.94
C ASP A 152 30.07 -3.25 -19.68
N GLU A 153 30.72 -3.47 -18.53
CA GLU A 153 30.03 -3.79 -17.26
C GLU A 153 29.05 -2.68 -16.77
N LYS A 154 29.00 -1.55 -17.47
CA LYS A 154 28.25 -0.34 -17.12
C LYS A 154 27.53 0.24 -18.34
N ILE A 155 26.28 0.66 -18.14
CA ILE A 155 25.54 1.49 -19.11
C ILE A 155 25.52 2.92 -18.61
N GLU A 156 25.99 3.84 -19.44
CA GLU A 156 25.82 5.27 -19.22
C GLU A 156 24.50 5.72 -19.84
N LEU A 157 23.56 6.14 -18.99
CA LEU A 157 22.31 6.73 -19.42
C LEU A 157 22.39 8.25 -19.31
N GLU A 158 22.27 8.93 -20.44
CA GLU A 158 22.05 10.36 -20.47
C GLU A 158 20.64 10.70 -20.01
N LYS A 159 20.54 11.50 -18.96
CA LYS A 159 19.25 12.00 -18.49
C LYS A 159 18.80 13.15 -19.39
N VAL A 160 17.82 12.89 -20.26
CA VAL A 160 17.19 13.94 -21.08
C VAL A 160 16.30 14.80 -20.19
N ASN A 161 16.82 15.95 -19.74
CA ASN A 161 16.01 16.96 -19.06
C ASN A 161 15.25 17.80 -20.11
N LYS A 162 13.99 18.15 -19.82
CA LYS A 162 13.17 19.04 -20.68
C LYS A 162 13.77 20.45 -20.84
N SER A 163 14.72 20.82 -20.00
CA SER A 163 15.56 22.00 -20.17
C SER A 163 16.96 21.55 -20.59
N ASN A 164 17.49 22.07 -21.69
CA ASN A 164 18.83 21.79 -22.26
C ASN A 164 20.01 22.23 -21.35
N THR A 165 19.93 22.00 -20.05
CA THR A 165 20.96 22.38 -19.07
C THR A 165 21.28 21.18 -18.20
N SER A 166 22.53 20.73 -18.33
CA SER A 166 23.21 19.62 -17.65
C SER A 166 22.53 18.24 -17.77
N SER A 167 23.10 17.40 -18.65
CA SER A 167 23.00 15.94 -18.61
C SER A 167 23.73 15.45 -17.35
N ASN A 168 22.99 15.03 -16.33
CA ASN A 168 23.59 14.18 -15.31
C ASN A 168 23.57 12.76 -15.88
N GLU A 169 24.72 12.32 -16.38
CA GLU A 169 24.96 10.92 -16.77
C GLU A 169 24.77 10.04 -15.53
N ARG A 170 23.93 9.02 -15.66
CA ARG A 170 23.82 7.96 -14.65
C ARG A 170 24.53 6.74 -15.19
N CYS A 171 25.63 6.39 -14.53
CA CYS A 171 26.30 5.12 -14.76
C CYS A 171 25.56 4.03 -13.97
N LEU A 172 24.94 3.08 -14.69
CA LEU A 172 24.22 1.96 -14.12
C LEU A 172 25.03 0.68 -14.33
N GLU A 173 25.21 -0.08 -13.26
CA GLU A 173 25.84 -1.40 -13.30
C GLU A 173 24.78 -2.47 -13.61
N PHE A 174 25.17 -3.46 -14.40
CA PHE A 174 24.34 -4.65 -14.59
C PHE A 174 24.27 -5.44 -13.29
N LYS A 175 23.07 -5.93 -12.98
CA LYS A 175 22.84 -6.83 -11.84
C LYS A 175 22.18 -8.09 -12.34
N GLU A 176 22.73 -9.22 -11.90
CA GLU A 176 22.14 -10.52 -12.18
C GLU A 176 20.73 -10.59 -11.56
N VAL A 177 19.75 -10.99 -12.35
CA VAL A 177 18.37 -11.17 -11.89
C VAL A 177 18.22 -12.60 -11.40
N ILE A 178 18.14 -12.77 -10.08
CA ILE A 178 17.90 -14.06 -9.44
C ILE A 178 16.39 -14.20 -9.23
N TYR A 179 15.78 -15.14 -9.96
CA TYR A 179 14.37 -15.48 -9.79
C TYR A 179 14.23 -16.46 -8.63
N ASN A 180 13.56 -16.02 -7.55
CA ASN A 180 13.17 -16.87 -6.43
C ASN A 180 11.65 -16.98 -6.38
N ASP A 181 11.14 -18.14 -5.97
CA ASP A 181 9.70 -18.35 -5.76
C ASP A 181 9.18 -17.70 -4.47
N ASP A 182 10.09 -17.29 -3.59
CA ASP A 182 9.77 -16.63 -2.33
C ASP A 182 9.72 -15.10 -2.51
N PHE A 183 8.65 -14.49 -2.00
CA PHE A 183 8.59 -13.04 -1.85
C PHE A 183 9.39 -12.64 -0.60
N GLU A 184 10.37 -11.75 -0.77
CA GLU A 184 11.09 -11.18 0.36
C GLU A 184 10.11 -10.43 1.28
N GLU A 185 10.22 -10.67 2.59
CA GLU A 185 9.45 -9.93 3.57
C GLU A 185 9.87 -8.46 3.55
N ILE A 186 8.88 -7.58 3.39
CA ILE A 186 9.12 -6.14 3.37
C ILE A 186 8.87 -5.54 4.73
N ASP A 187 9.91 -4.94 5.29
CA ASP A 187 9.77 -4.08 6.46
C ASP A 187 9.39 -2.65 6.02
N PHE A 188 8.09 -2.36 6.09
CA PHE A 188 7.52 -1.04 5.83
C PHE A 188 8.24 0.07 6.59
N PHE A 189 8.57 -0.15 7.86
CA PHE A 189 9.19 0.89 8.68
C PHE A 189 10.63 1.14 8.28
N ASN A 190 11.33 0.16 7.72
CA ASN A 190 12.66 0.40 7.15
C ASN A 190 12.59 0.98 5.74
N MET A 191 11.49 0.79 4.99
CA MET A 191 11.30 1.30 3.63
C MET A 191 10.85 2.77 3.53
N LEU A 192 10.52 3.42 4.65
CA LEU A 192 10.12 4.84 4.66
C LEU A 192 11.24 5.82 4.21
N TRP A 193 12.46 5.33 3.97
CA TRP A 193 13.61 6.13 3.50
C TRP A 193 13.38 6.86 2.17
N GLY A 194 12.40 6.44 1.35
CA GLY A 194 12.02 7.17 0.14
C GLY A 194 11.35 8.52 0.39
N MET A 195 11.03 8.86 1.64
CA MET A 195 10.48 10.16 2.04
C MET A 195 11.58 11.21 2.25
N SER A 196 11.22 12.49 2.13
CA SER A 196 12.11 13.58 2.56
C SER A 196 12.43 13.49 4.06
N ASP A 197 13.65 13.87 4.47
CA ASP A 197 14.10 13.86 5.86
C ASP A 197 13.12 14.52 6.84
N ALA A 198 12.49 15.63 6.45
CA ALA A 198 11.50 16.32 7.28
C ALA A 198 10.27 15.44 7.59
N SER A 199 9.79 14.70 6.61
CA SER A 199 8.66 13.76 6.77
C SER A 199 9.08 12.54 7.56
N LEU A 200 10.28 12.02 7.32
CA LEU A 200 10.85 10.89 8.05
C LEU A 200 11.03 11.23 9.54
N TYR A 201 11.58 12.42 9.83
CA TYR A 201 11.75 12.92 11.19
C TYR A 201 10.41 13.07 11.90
N ARG A 202 9.41 13.66 11.24
CA ARG A 202 8.04 13.78 11.80
C ARG A 202 7.40 12.43 12.06
N PHE A 203 7.65 11.44 11.21
CA PHE A 203 7.05 10.11 11.37
C PHE A 203 7.62 9.36 12.58
N TYR A 204 8.93 9.49 12.83
CA TYR A 204 9.58 8.80 13.96
C TYR A 204 9.66 9.62 15.24
N SER A 205 9.27 10.89 15.24
CA SER A 205 9.37 11.74 16.43
C SER A 205 8.03 11.91 17.12
N ASP A 206 8.04 11.94 18.45
CA ASP A 206 6.88 12.34 19.25
C ASP A 206 6.69 13.88 19.27
N GLU A 207 5.66 14.34 19.97
CA GLU A 207 5.36 15.78 20.15
C GLU A 207 6.49 16.55 20.86
N ASN A 208 7.38 15.85 21.57
CA ASN A 208 8.52 16.43 22.28
C ASN A 208 9.84 16.35 21.47
N GLY A 209 9.80 15.81 20.24
CA GLY A 209 10.97 15.64 19.37
C GLY A 209 11.82 14.41 19.69
N ASN A 210 11.34 13.49 20.52
CA ASN A 210 12.05 12.24 20.81
C ASN A 210 11.84 11.23 19.68
N LEU A 211 12.93 10.68 19.16
CA LEU A 211 12.89 9.64 18.14
C LEU A 211 12.49 8.27 18.73
N SER A 212 11.70 7.53 17.96
CA SER A 212 11.37 6.13 18.20
C SER A 212 12.64 5.26 18.13
N PRO A 213 12.64 4.06 18.74
CA PRO A 213 13.79 3.14 18.67
C PRO A 213 14.25 2.85 17.24
N ILE A 214 13.30 2.66 16.32
CA ILE A 214 13.58 2.43 14.90
C ILE A 214 14.16 3.69 14.26
N GLY A 215 13.59 4.86 14.53
CA GLY A 215 14.11 6.14 14.04
C GLY A 215 15.56 6.37 14.45
N LYS A 216 15.91 6.07 15.72
CA LYS A 216 17.29 6.15 16.20
C LYS A 216 18.24 5.27 15.39
N THR A 217 17.85 4.03 15.10
CA THR A 217 18.66 3.10 14.29
C THR A 217 18.84 3.60 12.86
N ILE A 218 17.77 4.09 12.22
CA ILE A 218 17.82 4.64 10.86
C ILE A 218 18.76 5.84 10.81
N TYR A 219 18.58 6.82 11.70
CA TYR A 219 19.42 8.03 11.74
C TYR A 219 20.87 7.75 12.18
N ALA A 220 21.12 6.69 12.95
CA ALA A 220 22.48 6.27 13.31
C ALA A 220 23.25 5.67 12.14
N LYS A 221 22.57 5.11 11.14
CA LYS A 221 23.20 4.47 9.96
C LYS A 221 23.72 5.48 8.92
N TYR A 222 23.33 6.75 9.04
CA TYR A 222 23.70 7.86 8.14
C TYR A 222 24.74 8.82 8.73
N ARG A 223 25.40 8.45 9.84
CA ARG A 223 26.44 9.25 10.50
C ARG A 223 27.75 8.47 10.57
#